data_AF-A0A2P2EE29-F1
#
_entry.id   AF-A0A2P2EE29-F1
#
_cell.length_a   1.000
_cell.length_b   1.000
_cell.length_c   1.000
_cell.angle_alpha   90.00
_cell.angle_beta   90.00
_cell.angle_gamma   90.00
#
_symmetry.space_group_name_H-M   'P 1'
#
loop_
_entity.id
_entity.type
_entity.pdbx_description
1 polymer ?
#
loop_
_entity_poly.entity_id
_entity_poly.type
_entity_poly.pdbx_seq_one_letter_code
_entity_poly.pdbx_strand_id
1 'polypeptide(L)'
;MDLPDCAKGLLVAGRQQVANLWQRLAPHLSRPGDISAMASVPDSRLVKLAEEAALEQSPALLNHGYRSALFGRALAHIDGRAADPELLHICGILHDVGLMQAVTGEDFTLRSAAVARTCAHRAGESDLVGDHLHGALVVHTSVGVTPERDGVLGAYTQYGAMVDLTGLRLVHLPRTFVTEVLARHPRGAFKREILHRLDLEAQAVRGGRFDFARRVGFPLAVRTAPFAT
;
A
#
# COMPACT_ATOMS: atom_id res chain seq x y z
N MET A 1 4.42 -20.52 13.38
CA MET A 1 3.37 -19.53 13.68
C MET A 1 2.54 -20.14 14.79
N ASP A 2 2.68 -19.64 16.02
CA ASP A 2 2.00 -20.24 17.16
C ASP A 2 0.48 -19.99 17.07
N LEU A 3 -0.33 -20.97 17.48
CA LEU A 3 -1.80 -20.91 17.50
C LEU A 3 -2.38 -19.58 18.06
N PRO A 4 -1.83 -18.97 19.13
CA PRO A 4 -2.27 -17.67 19.63
C PRO A 4 -2.11 -16.52 18.62
N ASP A 5 -1.05 -16.53 17.81
CA ASP A 5 -0.77 -15.43 16.87
C ASP A 5 -1.60 -15.53 15.60
N CYS A 6 -1.93 -16.76 15.15
CA CYS A 6 -2.95 -16.99 14.13
C CYS A 6 -4.33 -16.45 14.56
N ALA A 7 -4.73 -16.71 15.82
CA ALA A 7 -6.01 -16.24 16.35
C ALA A 7 -6.07 -14.71 16.45
N LYS A 8 -4.99 -14.05 16.88
CA LYS A 8 -4.87 -12.59 16.87
C LYS A 8 -4.98 -12.03 15.45
N GLY A 9 -4.27 -12.62 14.48
CA GLY A 9 -4.33 -12.19 13.07
C GLY A 9 -5.74 -12.29 12.49
N LEU A 10 -6.47 -13.38 12.80
CA LEU A 10 -7.87 -13.55 12.40
C LEU A 10 -8.80 -12.51 13.05
N LEU A 11 -8.62 -12.21 14.33
CA LEU A 11 -9.41 -11.19 15.04
C LEU A 11 -9.19 -9.79 14.44
N VAL A 12 -7.94 -9.44 14.14
CA VAL A 12 -7.61 -8.16 13.50
C VAL A 12 -8.20 -8.08 12.10
N ALA A 13 -8.02 -9.12 11.28
CA ALA A 13 -8.59 -9.18 9.94
C ALA A 13 -10.12 -9.08 9.99
N GLY A 14 -10.78 -9.77 10.91
CA GLY A 14 -12.22 -9.71 11.12
C GLY A 14 -12.71 -8.32 11.50
N ARG A 15 -12.05 -7.66 12.46
CA ARG A 15 -12.34 -6.26 12.82
C ARG A 15 -12.18 -5.32 11.62
N GLN A 16 -11.15 -5.54 10.81
CA GLN A 16 -10.90 -4.75 9.61
C GLN A 16 -12.02 -4.92 8.58
N GLN A 17 -12.49 -6.15 8.34
CA GLN A 17 -13.62 -6.40 7.43
C GLN A 17 -14.92 -5.75 7.94
N VAL A 18 -15.19 -5.81 9.24
CA VAL A 18 -16.34 -5.13 9.85
C VAL A 18 -16.25 -3.61 9.69
N ALA A 19 -15.07 -3.01 9.92
CA ALA A 19 -14.84 -1.58 9.71
C ALA A 19 -15.03 -1.19 8.23
N ASN A 20 -14.50 -1.99 7.30
CA ASN A 20 -14.67 -1.78 5.87
C ASN A 20 -16.16 -1.81 5.47
N LEU A 21 -16.92 -2.80 5.98
CA LEU A 21 -18.34 -2.93 5.71
C LEU A 21 -19.14 -1.76 6.28
N TRP A 22 -18.86 -1.37 7.53
CA TRP A 22 -19.53 -0.22 8.15
C TRP A 22 -19.30 1.09 7.41
N GLN A 23 -18.06 1.37 6.97
CA GLN A 23 -17.76 2.57 6.18
C GLN A 23 -18.51 2.58 4.85
N ARG A 24 -18.73 1.41 4.22
CA ARG A 24 -19.52 1.29 3.00
C ARG A 24 -21.01 1.50 3.23
N LEU A 25 -21.55 1.02 4.36
CA LEU A 25 -22.99 1.10 4.66
C LEU A 25 -23.41 2.46 5.23
N ALA A 26 -22.51 3.18 5.90
CA ALA A 26 -22.82 4.47 6.53
C ALA A 26 -21.82 5.59 6.15
N PRO A 27 -21.59 5.85 4.85
CA PRO A 27 -20.59 6.84 4.42
C PRO A 27 -20.94 8.27 4.86
N HIS A 28 -22.23 8.57 5.05
CA HIS A 28 -22.73 9.87 5.48
C HIS A 28 -22.31 10.26 6.91
N LEU A 29 -21.85 9.30 7.72
CA LEU A 29 -21.37 9.54 9.08
C LEU A 29 -19.92 10.03 9.13
N SER A 30 -19.18 9.95 8.02
CA SER A 30 -17.80 10.41 7.93
C SER A 30 -17.73 11.74 7.18
N ARG A 31 -16.95 12.69 7.71
CA ARG A 31 -16.59 13.91 7.00
C ARG A 31 -15.22 13.72 6.35
N PRO A 32 -15.07 14.02 5.04
CA PRO A 32 -13.76 14.07 4.42
C PRO A 32 -12.86 15.08 5.14
N GLY A 33 -11.59 14.74 5.30
CA GLY A 33 -10.59 15.66 5.84
C GLY A 33 -10.17 16.71 4.81
N ASP A 34 -9.57 17.80 5.30
CA ASP A 34 -8.91 18.77 4.43
C ASP A 34 -7.52 18.25 3.99
N ILE A 35 -7.15 18.53 2.75
CA ILE A 35 -5.86 18.15 2.14
C ILE A 35 -5.15 19.35 1.49
N SER A 36 -5.68 20.56 1.65
CA SER A 36 -5.19 21.78 1.01
C SER A 36 -3.73 22.09 1.35
N ALA A 37 -3.28 21.71 2.55
CA ALA A 37 -1.92 21.89 3.04
C ALA A 37 -1.06 20.60 2.98
N MET A 38 -1.46 19.61 2.19
CA MET A 38 -0.66 18.39 2.00
C MET A 38 0.66 18.72 1.31
N ALA A 39 1.79 18.51 1.99
CA ALA A 39 3.13 18.80 1.49
C ALA A 39 3.42 18.06 0.17
N SER A 40 3.99 18.74 -0.82
CA SER A 40 4.36 18.16 -2.13
C SER A 40 5.53 17.17 -2.02
N VAL A 41 5.65 16.29 -3.01
CA VAL A 41 6.84 15.45 -3.19
C VAL A 41 7.95 16.33 -3.81
N PRO A 42 9.18 16.32 -3.28
CA PRO A 42 10.28 17.07 -3.89
C PRO A 42 10.71 16.45 -5.23
N ASP A 43 11.20 17.29 -6.15
CA ASP A 43 11.85 16.83 -7.39
C ASP A 43 13.30 16.40 -7.12
N SER A 44 13.49 15.28 -6.43
CA SER A 44 14.82 14.81 -6.02
C SER A 44 15.39 13.74 -6.95
N ARG A 45 16.69 13.49 -6.81
CA ARG A 45 17.35 12.36 -7.47
C ARG A 45 16.79 11.01 -7.04
N LEU A 46 16.43 10.88 -5.76
CA LEU A 46 15.87 9.64 -5.22
C LEU A 46 14.51 9.33 -5.84
N VAL A 47 13.64 10.33 -5.97
CA VAL A 47 12.33 10.19 -6.62
C VAL A 47 12.51 9.74 -8.07
N LYS A 48 13.38 10.40 -8.85
CA LYS A 48 13.65 10.03 -10.25
C LYS A 48 14.13 8.58 -10.40
N LEU A 49 15.07 8.16 -9.56
CA LEU A 49 15.57 6.78 -9.57
C LEU A 49 14.48 5.76 -9.20
N ALA A 50 13.62 6.11 -8.24
CA ALA A 50 12.49 5.26 -7.86
C ALA A 50 11.44 5.17 -8.98
N GLU A 51 11.13 6.28 -9.64
CA GLU A 51 10.22 6.30 -10.80
C GLU A 51 10.77 5.48 -11.96
N GLU A 52 12.07 5.58 -12.25
CA GLU A 52 12.76 4.73 -13.25
C GLU A 52 12.65 3.25 -12.90
N ALA A 53 12.96 2.87 -11.65
CA ALA A 53 12.86 1.49 -11.19
C ALA A 53 11.41 0.97 -11.23
N ALA A 54 10.43 1.84 -10.98
CA ALA A 54 9.03 1.48 -10.98
C ALA A 54 8.49 1.12 -12.38
N LEU A 55 9.21 1.47 -13.46
CA LEU A 55 8.86 1.12 -14.86
C LEU A 55 8.95 -0.38 -15.16
N GLU A 56 9.61 -1.18 -14.31
CA GLU A 56 9.59 -2.64 -14.42
C GLU A 56 8.18 -3.22 -14.19
N GLN A 57 7.30 -2.45 -13.54
CA GLN A 57 5.93 -2.86 -13.28
C GLN A 57 5.04 -2.70 -14.52
N SER A 58 3.93 -3.44 -14.55
CA SER A 58 2.90 -3.16 -15.55
C SER A 58 2.29 -1.76 -15.35
N PRO A 59 1.70 -1.16 -16.38
CA PRO A 59 1.03 0.14 -16.25
C PRO A 59 -0.06 0.15 -15.17
N ALA A 60 -0.82 -0.94 -15.00
CA ALA A 60 -1.91 -1.00 -14.01
C ALA A 60 -1.38 -1.07 -12.57
N LEU A 61 -0.27 -1.79 -12.35
CA LEU A 61 0.37 -1.92 -11.04
C LEU A 61 1.16 -0.65 -10.68
N LEU A 62 1.87 -0.05 -11.64
CA LEU A 62 2.51 1.24 -11.44
C LEU A 62 1.49 2.34 -11.09
N ASN A 63 0.38 2.41 -11.83
CA ASN A 63 -0.70 3.33 -11.49
C ASN A 63 -1.28 3.05 -10.09
N HIS A 64 -1.37 1.78 -9.67
CA HIS A 64 -1.71 1.46 -8.28
C HIS A 64 -0.71 2.06 -7.31
N GLY A 65 0.59 1.92 -7.55
CA GLY A 65 1.62 2.51 -6.71
C GLY A 65 1.47 4.03 -6.54
N TYR A 66 1.23 4.75 -7.64
CA TYR A 66 0.94 6.20 -7.58
C TYR A 66 -0.33 6.53 -6.79
N ARG A 67 -1.42 5.79 -6.99
CA ARG A 67 -2.66 5.97 -6.21
C ARG A 67 -2.42 5.70 -4.73
N SER A 68 -1.70 4.64 -4.39
CA SER A 68 -1.33 4.27 -3.02
C SER A 68 -0.49 5.36 -2.35
N ALA A 69 0.51 5.91 -3.05
CA ALA A 69 1.29 7.06 -2.56
C ALA A 69 0.41 8.27 -2.24
N LEU A 70 -0.48 8.64 -3.17
CA LEU A 70 -1.34 9.81 -3.06
C LEU A 70 -2.36 9.65 -1.92
N PHE A 71 -3.02 8.49 -1.84
CA PHE A 71 -3.97 8.20 -0.77
C PHE A 71 -3.27 8.08 0.59
N GLY A 72 -2.10 7.45 0.67
CA GLY A 72 -1.32 7.33 1.90
C GLY A 72 -0.91 8.70 2.44
N ARG A 73 -0.39 9.58 1.59
CA ARG A 73 -0.01 10.97 1.97
C ARG A 73 -1.22 11.78 2.43
N ALA A 74 -2.35 11.68 1.72
CA ALA A 74 -3.57 12.36 2.11
C ALA A 74 -4.07 11.89 3.48
N LEU A 75 -4.08 10.57 3.73
CA LEU A 75 -4.47 10.03 5.03
C LEU A 75 -3.49 10.45 6.14
N ALA A 76 -2.18 10.46 5.90
CA ALA A 76 -1.19 10.91 6.88
C ALA A 76 -1.41 12.37 7.28
N HIS A 77 -1.70 13.22 6.29
CA HIS A 77 -2.02 14.62 6.50
C HIS A 77 -3.32 14.79 7.31
N ILE A 78 -4.40 14.12 6.91
CA ILE A 78 -5.70 14.18 7.59
C ILE A 78 -5.59 13.72 9.05
N ASP A 79 -4.74 12.72 9.32
CA ASP A 79 -4.52 12.18 10.65
C ASP A 79 -3.48 12.96 11.48
N GLY A 80 -2.91 14.04 10.93
CA GLY A 80 -1.88 14.84 11.58
C GLY A 80 -0.58 14.09 11.85
N ARG A 81 -0.25 13.07 11.06
CA ARG A 81 0.98 12.28 11.21
C ARG A 81 2.09 12.81 10.32
N ALA A 82 3.25 13.06 10.93
CA ALA A 82 4.46 13.45 10.22
C ALA A 82 5.03 12.25 9.46
N ALA A 83 4.67 12.13 8.19
CA ALA A 83 5.29 11.23 7.23
C ALA A 83 6.12 12.06 6.26
N ASP A 84 7.34 11.62 5.98
CA ASP A 84 8.15 12.24 4.93
C ASP A 84 7.43 12.04 3.57
N PRO A 85 7.06 13.12 2.85
CA PRO A 85 6.31 13.02 1.61
C PRO A 85 7.11 12.36 0.49
N GLU A 86 8.44 12.48 0.48
CA GLU A 86 9.33 11.82 -0.48
C GLU A 86 9.35 10.31 -0.22
N LEU A 87 9.66 9.90 1.01
CA LEU A 87 9.77 8.47 1.33
C LEU A 87 8.42 7.75 1.17
N LEU A 88 7.31 8.40 1.55
CA LEU A 88 5.98 7.80 1.40
C LEU A 88 5.58 7.70 -0.08
N HIS A 89 6.03 8.63 -0.92
CA HIS A 89 5.86 8.52 -2.36
C HIS A 89 6.62 7.31 -2.94
N ILE A 90 7.89 7.16 -2.58
CA ILE A 90 8.75 6.05 -3.00
C ILE A 90 8.17 4.71 -2.55
N CYS A 91 7.78 4.59 -1.27
CA CYS A 91 7.12 3.40 -0.76
C CYS A 91 5.86 3.09 -1.57
N GLY A 92 5.03 4.09 -1.87
CA GLY A 92 3.84 3.89 -2.71
C GLY A 92 4.17 3.34 -4.09
N ILE A 93 5.11 3.93 -4.84
CA ILE A 93 5.38 3.49 -6.23
C ILE A 93 6.19 2.20 -6.33
N LEU A 94 6.93 1.81 -5.28
CA LEU A 94 7.78 0.61 -5.27
C LEU A 94 7.23 -0.56 -4.46
N HIS A 95 6.17 -0.41 -3.65
CA HIS A 95 5.79 -1.48 -2.72
C HIS A 95 5.50 -2.83 -3.37
N ASP A 96 4.94 -2.82 -4.58
CA ASP A 96 4.54 -4.00 -5.33
C ASP A 96 5.50 -4.42 -6.45
N VAL A 97 6.67 -3.75 -6.62
CA VAL A 97 7.61 -4.10 -7.71
C VAL A 97 8.10 -5.55 -7.60
N GLY A 98 8.25 -6.06 -6.37
CA GLY A 98 8.60 -7.46 -6.12
C GLY A 98 7.58 -8.49 -6.62
N LEU A 99 6.33 -8.08 -6.91
CA LEU A 99 5.29 -8.96 -7.49
C LEU A 99 5.48 -9.22 -8.98
N MET A 100 6.43 -8.56 -9.64
CA MET A 100 6.70 -8.78 -11.06
C MET A 100 7.20 -10.20 -11.33
N GLN A 101 7.92 -10.79 -10.38
CA GLN A 101 8.37 -12.17 -10.41
C GLN A 101 8.15 -12.82 -9.05
N ALA A 102 7.38 -13.91 -9.02
CA ALA A 102 7.25 -14.74 -7.82
C ALA A 102 8.50 -15.61 -7.65
N VAL A 103 9.04 -15.68 -6.43
CA VAL A 103 10.22 -16.49 -6.10
C VAL A 103 9.86 -17.42 -4.94
N THR A 104 10.06 -18.71 -5.14
CA THR A 104 9.71 -19.73 -4.16
C THR A 104 10.44 -19.49 -2.84
N GLY A 105 9.68 -19.33 -1.76
CA GLY A 105 10.22 -19.14 -0.41
C GLY A 105 10.70 -17.72 -0.08
N GLU A 106 10.54 -16.75 -0.97
CA GLU A 106 10.92 -15.36 -0.73
C GLU A 106 9.72 -14.42 -0.88
N ASP A 107 9.34 -13.76 0.22
CA ASP A 107 8.26 -12.77 0.24
C ASP A 107 8.62 -11.56 -0.63
N PHE A 108 7.72 -11.18 -1.54
CA PHE A 108 7.98 -10.11 -2.52
C PHE A 108 8.37 -8.77 -1.92
N THR A 109 7.94 -8.48 -0.69
CA THR A 109 8.26 -7.20 -0.05
C THR A 109 9.75 -7.04 0.21
N LEU A 110 10.50 -8.15 0.37
CA LEU A 110 11.96 -8.13 0.47
C LEU A 110 12.60 -7.67 -0.83
N ARG A 111 12.07 -8.13 -1.97
CA ARG A 111 12.52 -7.69 -3.30
C ARG A 111 12.17 -6.22 -3.54
N SER A 112 10.96 -5.79 -3.21
CA SER A 112 10.58 -4.37 -3.27
C SER A 112 11.48 -3.50 -2.40
N ALA A 113 11.78 -3.95 -1.18
CA ALA A 113 12.67 -3.26 -0.25
C ALA A 113 14.12 -3.18 -0.75
N ALA A 114 14.62 -4.22 -1.43
CA ALA A 114 15.94 -4.22 -2.05
C ALA A 114 16.04 -3.21 -3.20
N VAL A 115 15.00 -3.08 -4.03
CA VAL A 115 14.93 -2.07 -5.09
C VAL A 115 14.99 -0.66 -4.49
N ALA A 116 14.18 -0.38 -3.47
CA ALA A 116 14.18 0.93 -2.80
C ALA A 116 15.52 1.27 -2.15
N ARG A 117 16.17 0.31 -1.47
CA ARG A 117 17.52 0.49 -0.92
C ARG A 117 18.55 0.80 -2.01
N THR A 118 18.47 0.11 -3.14
CA THR A 118 19.35 0.37 -4.28
C THR A 118 19.17 1.79 -4.82
N CYS A 119 17.92 2.28 -4.90
CA CYS A 119 17.63 3.65 -5.29
C CYS A 119 18.21 4.66 -4.29
N ALA A 120 18.02 4.46 -2.98
CA ALA A 120 18.59 5.29 -1.92
C ALA A 120 20.12 5.39 -2.02
N HIS A 121 20.80 4.24 -2.12
CA HIS A 121 22.24 4.18 -2.29
C HIS A 121 22.71 4.91 -3.56
N ARG A 122 22.04 4.69 -4.71
CA ARG A 122 22.37 5.36 -5.98
C ARG A 122 22.07 6.86 -5.98
N ALA A 123 21.17 7.32 -5.12
CA ALA A 123 20.89 8.74 -4.91
C ALA A 123 21.94 9.42 -4.02
N GLY A 124 22.76 8.64 -3.30
CA GLY A 124 23.72 9.16 -2.32
C GLY A 124 23.11 9.40 -0.94
N GLU A 125 21.96 8.79 -0.66
CA GLU A 125 21.31 8.86 0.64
C GLU A 125 22.08 8.05 1.70
N SER A 126 21.85 8.38 2.96
CA SER A 126 22.37 7.59 4.07
C SER A 126 21.74 6.20 4.14
N ASP A 127 22.47 5.25 4.73
CA ASP A 127 21.95 3.90 4.99
C ASP A 127 20.67 3.92 5.83
N LEU A 128 20.51 4.91 6.72
CA LEU A 128 19.30 5.11 7.51
C LEU A 128 18.04 5.33 6.65
N VAL A 129 18.17 6.05 5.53
CA VAL A 129 17.05 6.24 4.57
C VAL A 129 16.70 4.92 3.90
N GLY A 130 17.72 4.17 3.46
CA GLY A 130 17.55 2.84 2.88
C GLY A 130 16.90 1.85 3.86
N ASP A 131 17.30 1.88 5.13
CA ASP A 131 16.75 1.06 6.21
C ASP A 131 15.29 1.42 6.50
N HIS A 132 14.96 2.71 6.52
CA HIS A 132 13.61 3.18 6.75
C HIS A 132 12.66 2.77 5.61
N LEU A 133 13.08 2.94 4.36
CA LEU A 133 12.35 2.46 3.18
C LEU A 133 12.17 0.93 3.24
N HIS A 134 13.23 0.20 3.59
CA HIS A 134 13.19 -1.25 3.69
C HIS A 134 12.18 -1.71 4.75
N GLY A 135 12.25 -1.17 5.96
CA GLY A 135 11.33 -1.52 7.05
C GLY A 135 9.87 -1.23 6.69
N ALA A 136 9.60 -0.06 6.11
CA ALA A 136 8.26 0.32 5.67
C ALA A 136 7.71 -0.62 4.59
N LEU A 137 8.52 -0.93 3.57
CA LEU A 137 8.14 -1.83 2.48
C LEU A 137 7.97 -3.27 2.95
N VAL A 138 8.75 -3.75 3.91
CA VAL A 138 8.52 -5.09 4.46
C VAL A 138 7.24 -5.09 5.28
N VAL A 139 7.02 -4.12 6.17
CA VAL A 139 5.91 -4.18 7.12
C VAL A 139 4.54 -3.89 6.52
N HIS A 140 4.45 -3.19 5.37
CA HIS A 140 3.16 -2.69 4.85
C HIS A 140 2.13 -3.76 4.46
N THR A 141 2.48 -5.05 4.32
CA THR A 141 1.50 -6.12 4.07
C THR A 141 1.15 -6.92 5.32
N SER A 142 1.76 -6.60 6.47
CA SER A 142 1.44 -7.21 7.74
C SER A 142 0.02 -6.83 8.20
N VAL A 143 -0.72 -7.79 8.75
CA VAL A 143 -2.09 -7.52 9.18
C VAL A 143 -2.08 -6.68 10.46
N GLY A 144 -2.83 -5.58 10.47
CA GLY A 144 -3.03 -4.75 11.67
C GLY A 144 -1.92 -3.75 11.94
N VAL A 145 -1.23 -3.27 10.91
CA VAL A 145 -0.17 -2.27 11.05
C VAL A 145 -0.71 -0.99 11.70
N THR A 146 0.03 -0.42 12.65
CA THR A 146 -0.28 0.88 13.26
C THR A 146 0.95 1.81 13.24
N PRO A 147 0.74 3.14 13.12
CA PRO A 147 1.84 4.10 13.17
C PRO A 147 2.69 4.00 14.44
N GLU A 148 2.07 3.73 15.59
CA GLU A 148 2.72 3.67 16.90
C GLU A 148 3.63 2.45 17.07
N ARG A 149 3.25 1.30 16.47
CA ARG A 149 3.97 0.04 16.65
C ARG A 149 4.98 -0.20 15.54
N ASP A 150 4.59 0.10 14.31
CA ASP A 150 5.31 -0.34 13.11
C ASP A 150 5.89 0.84 12.30
N GLY A 151 5.69 2.06 12.78
CA GLY A 151 6.16 3.27 12.13
C GLY A 151 5.14 3.87 11.16
N VAL A 152 5.17 5.21 11.09
CA VAL A 152 4.27 6.02 10.25
C VAL A 152 4.42 5.63 8.78
N LEU A 153 5.64 5.49 8.26
CA LEU A 153 5.89 5.26 6.85
C LEU A 153 5.25 3.95 6.34
N GLY A 154 5.47 2.84 7.05
CA GLY A 154 4.87 1.54 6.70
C GLY A 154 3.34 1.53 6.85
N ALA A 155 2.82 2.15 7.91
CA ALA A 155 1.38 2.25 8.16
C ALA A 155 0.65 3.02 7.06
N TYR A 156 1.14 4.20 6.67
CA TYR A 156 0.48 4.99 5.64
C TYR A 156 0.71 4.47 4.22
N THR A 157 1.79 3.70 3.99
CA THR A 157 1.94 2.90 2.77
C THR A 157 0.83 1.85 2.69
N GLN A 158 0.60 1.09 3.77
CA GLN A 158 -0.50 0.12 3.83
C GLN A 158 -1.86 0.81 3.66
N TYR A 159 -2.12 1.89 4.39
CA TYR A 159 -3.43 2.54 4.36
C TYR A 159 -3.75 3.10 2.97
N GLY A 160 -2.78 3.71 2.30
CA GLY A 160 -2.92 4.14 0.91
C GLY A 160 -3.22 2.98 -0.04
N ALA A 161 -2.48 1.87 0.07
CA ALA A 161 -2.73 0.67 -0.71
C ALA A 161 -4.12 0.08 -0.44
N MET A 162 -4.57 0.05 0.82
CA MET A 162 -5.89 -0.47 1.19
C MET A 162 -7.05 0.40 0.70
N VAL A 163 -6.87 1.72 0.61
CA VAL A 163 -7.85 2.60 -0.07
C VAL A 163 -8.04 2.10 -1.50
N ASP A 164 -6.98 1.91 -2.26
CA ASP A 164 -7.09 1.54 -3.67
C ASP A 164 -7.50 0.08 -3.90
N LEU A 165 -7.03 -0.84 -3.05
CA LEU A 165 -7.34 -2.26 -3.13
C LEU A 165 -8.76 -2.56 -2.70
N THR A 166 -9.23 -1.96 -1.60
CA THR A 166 -10.47 -2.39 -0.92
C THR A 166 -11.49 -1.27 -0.71
N GLY A 167 -11.12 -0.01 -0.95
CA GLY A 167 -11.95 1.17 -0.60
C GLY A 167 -11.94 1.50 0.89
N LEU A 168 -11.08 0.86 1.69
CA LEU A 168 -10.96 1.15 3.11
C LEU A 168 -10.53 2.60 3.31
N ARG A 169 -11.15 3.30 4.26
CA ARG A 169 -10.92 4.73 4.57
C ARG A 169 -11.19 5.69 3.40
N LEU A 170 -11.75 5.22 2.29
CA LEU A 170 -12.10 6.07 1.15
C LEU A 170 -13.02 7.23 1.54
N VAL A 171 -13.92 7.01 2.50
CA VAL A 171 -14.86 8.01 3.03
C VAL A 171 -14.19 9.21 3.72
N HIS A 172 -12.91 9.09 4.11
CA HIS A 172 -12.16 10.19 4.71
C HIS A 172 -11.49 11.08 3.68
N LEU A 173 -11.42 10.66 2.41
CA LEU A 173 -10.78 11.41 1.34
C LEU A 173 -11.80 12.31 0.62
N PRO A 174 -11.44 13.55 0.23
CA PRO A 174 -12.29 14.37 -0.61
C PRO A 174 -12.63 13.68 -1.93
N ARG A 175 -13.91 13.69 -2.32
CA ARG A 175 -14.36 13.00 -3.54
C ARG A 175 -13.68 13.55 -4.81
N THR A 176 -13.49 14.87 -4.88
CA THR A 176 -12.78 15.54 -5.98
C THR A 176 -11.36 15.04 -6.12
N PHE A 177 -10.63 14.95 -5.00
CA PHE A 177 -9.28 14.39 -4.95
C PHE A 177 -9.24 12.95 -5.46
N VAL A 178 -10.14 12.08 -5.00
CA VAL A 178 -10.22 10.69 -5.47
C VAL A 178 -10.46 10.64 -6.98
N THR A 179 -11.40 11.45 -7.49
CA THR A 179 -11.68 11.53 -8.93
C THR A 179 -10.45 11.99 -9.73
N GLU A 180 -9.73 13.01 -9.28
CA GLU A 180 -8.51 13.49 -9.93
C GLU A 180 -7.39 12.46 -9.92
N VAL A 181 -7.19 11.77 -8.80
CA VAL A 181 -6.20 10.69 -8.66
C VAL A 181 -6.50 9.56 -9.63
N LEU A 182 -7.77 9.14 -9.74
CA LEU A 182 -8.20 8.07 -10.66
C LEU A 182 -8.12 8.50 -12.13
N ALA A 183 -8.35 9.78 -12.44
CA ALA A 183 -8.19 10.32 -13.79
C ALA A 183 -6.71 10.36 -14.21
N ARG A 184 -5.81 10.76 -13.29
CA ARG A 184 -4.36 10.83 -13.54
C ARG A 184 -3.71 9.45 -13.60
N HIS A 185 -4.17 8.52 -12.78
CA HIS A 185 -3.64 7.15 -12.68
C HIS A 185 -4.77 6.12 -12.89
N PRO A 186 -5.22 5.89 -14.13
CA PRO A 186 -6.33 4.99 -14.42
C PRO A 186 -6.11 3.58 -13.89
N ARG A 187 -7.20 2.96 -13.40
CA ARG A 187 -7.14 1.59 -12.85
C ARG A 187 -6.96 0.52 -13.92
N GLY A 188 -7.59 0.69 -15.09
CA GLY A 188 -7.59 -0.33 -16.14
C GLY A 188 -7.91 -1.71 -15.56
N ALA A 189 -7.12 -2.72 -15.96
CA ALA A 189 -7.30 -4.10 -15.51
C ALA A 189 -6.80 -4.42 -14.08
N PHE A 190 -6.51 -3.41 -13.25
CA PHE A 190 -5.80 -3.57 -11.98
C PHE A 190 -6.37 -4.67 -11.08
N LYS A 191 -7.69 -4.73 -10.86
CA LYS A 191 -8.31 -5.76 -10.00
C LYS A 191 -7.96 -7.18 -10.46
N ARG A 192 -7.98 -7.45 -11.76
CA ARG A 192 -7.65 -8.77 -12.32
C ARG A 192 -6.17 -9.08 -12.15
N GLU A 193 -5.32 -8.11 -12.46
CA GLU A 193 -3.87 -8.28 -12.41
C GLU A 193 -3.36 -8.49 -10.98
N ILE A 194 -3.76 -7.64 -10.03
CA ILE A 194 -3.27 -7.77 -8.65
C ILE A 194 -3.71 -9.09 -8.02
N LEU A 195 -4.95 -9.51 -8.25
CA LEU A 195 -5.44 -10.79 -7.74
C LEU A 195 -4.66 -11.97 -8.33
N HIS A 196 -4.27 -11.90 -9.60
CA HIS A 196 -3.45 -12.92 -10.23
C HIS A 196 -2.02 -12.94 -9.66
N ARG A 197 -1.38 -11.78 -9.49
CA ARG A 197 -0.03 -11.69 -8.90
C ARG A 197 0.01 -12.19 -7.46
N LEU A 198 -0.96 -11.80 -6.65
CA LEU A 198 -1.07 -12.27 -5.28
C LEU A 198 -1.42 -13.77 -5.18
N ASP A 199 -2.06 -14.33 -6.20
CA ASP A 199 -2.26 -15.78 -6.31
C ASP A 199 -0.93 -16.50 -6.53
N LEU A 200 -0.11 -16.02 -7.48
CA LEU A 200 1.23 -16.54 -7.72
C LEU A 200 2.14 -16.41 -6.49
N GLU A 201 2.14 -15.27 -5.82
CA GLU A 201 2.92 -15.04 -4.61
C GLU A 201 2.52 -16.02 -3.49
N ALA A 202 1.22 -16.21 -3.26
CA ALA A 202 0.74 -17.16 -2.26
C ALA A 202 1.09 -18.63 -2.58
N GLN A 203 1.21 -18.97 -3.86
CA GLN A 203 1.67 -20.31 -4.28
C GLN A 203 3.18 -20.47 -4.06
N ALA A 204 3.98 -19.44 -4.36
CA ALA A 204 5.43 -19.44 -4.19
C ALA A 204 5.86 -19.39 -2.71
N VAL A 205 5.09 -18.69 -1.87
CA VAL A 205 5.38 -18.48 -0.44
C VAL A 205 4.25 -19.06 0.42
N ARG A 206 4.12 -20.40 0.38
CA ARG A 206 3.08 -21.12 1.15
C ARG A 206 3.24 -20.87 2.65
N GLY A 207 2.12 -20.63 3.35
CA GLY A 207 2.13 -20.22 4.75
C GLY A 207 2.55 -18.77 4.99
N GLY A 208 2.87 -18.01 3.94
CA GLY A 208 3.18 -16.59 3.99
C GLY A 208 1.95 -15.69 4.11
N ARG A 209 2.19 -14.38 4.09
CA ARG A 209 1.14 -13.36 4.37
C ARG A 209 0.00 -13.38 3.36
N PHE A 210 0.27 -13.60 2.08
CA PHE A 210 -0.78 -13.64 1.06
C PHE A 210 -1.47 -15.00 0.92
N ASP A 211 -0.84 -16.12 1.33
CA ASP A 211 -1.57 -17.38 1.53
C ASP A 211 -2.58 -17.23 2.68
N PHE A 212 -2.20 -16.57 3.77
CA PHE A 212 -3.13 -16.21 4.85
C PHE A 212 -4.23 -15.24 4.37
N ALA A 213 -3.87 -14.11 3.75
CA ALA A 213 -4.82 -13.08 3.32
C ALA A 213 -5.92 -13.65 2.40
N ARG A 214 -5.56 -14.57 1.50
CA ARG A 214 -6.51 -15.26 0.62
C ARG A 214 -7.55 -16.08 1.35
N ARG A 215 -7.17 -16.71 2.46
CA ARG A 215 -8.08 -17.54 3.28
C ARG A 215 -9.04 -16.71 4.12
N VAL A 216 -8.71 -15.44 4.38
CA VAL A 216 -9.50 -14.54 5.23
C VAL A 216 -10.28 -13.48 4.44
N GLY A 217 -10.60 -13.77 3.16
CA GLY A 217 -11.54 -12.98 2.37
C GLY A 217 -10.96 -11.75 1.66
N PHE A 218 -9.64 -11.56 1.69
CA PHE A 218 -8.99 -10.43 0.99
C PHE A 218 -9.34 -10.35 -0.51
N PRO A 219 -9.36 -11.45 -1.29
CA PRO A 219 -9.74 -11.39 -2.71
C PRO A 219 -11.16 -10.88 -2.94
N LEU A 220 -12.09 -11.21 -2.04
CA LEU A 220 -13.48 -10.73 -2.12
C LEU A 220 -13.55 -9.23 -1.82
N ALA A 221 -12.80 -8.75 -0.82
CA ALA A 221 -12.70 -7.33 -0.50
C ALA A 221 -12.18 -6.52 -1.69
N VAL A 222 -11.18 -7.04 -2.43
CA VAL A 222 -10.64 -6.41 -3.63
C VAL A 222 -11.65 -6.37 -4.78
N ARG A 223 -12.33 -7.49 -5.06
CA ARG A 223 -13.35 -7.56 -6.13
C ARG A 223 -14.49 -6.57 -5.89
N THR A 224 -14.94 -6.49 -4.64
CA THR A 224 -16.07 -5.65 -4.21
C THR A 224 -15.66 -4.20 -3.89
N ALA A 225 -14.40 -3.81 -4.07
CA ALA A 225 -13.97 -2.44 -3.85
C ALA A 225 -14.78 -1.47 -4.72
N PRO A 226 -15.19 -0.29 -4.20
CA PRO A 226 -16.13 0.64 -4.81
C PRO A 226 -15.50 1.48 -5.94
N PHE A 227 -14.68 0.85 -6.76
CA PHE A 227 -14.07 1.43 -7.95
C PHE A 227 -14.54 0.66 -9.17
N ALA A 228 -14.71 1.39 -10.28
CA ALA A 228 -15.00 0.80 -11.58
C ALA A 228 -13.94 -0.27 -11.94
N THR A 229 -14.41 -1.34 -12.57
CA THR A 229 -13.61 -2.47 -13.05
C THR A 229 -12.90 -2.15 -14.35
#